data_AF-A0A1Q7VFE5-F1
#
_entry.id   AF-A0A1Q7VFE5-F1
#
_cell.length_a   1.000
_cell.length_b   1.000
_cell.length_c   1.000
_cell.angle_alpha   90.00
_cell.angle_beta   90.00
_cell.angle_gamma   90.00
#
_symmetry.space_group_name_H-M   'P 1'
#
loop_
_entity.id
_entity.type
_entity.pdbx_description
1 polymer ?
#
loop_
_entity_poly.entity_id
_entity_poly.type
_entity_poly.pdbx_seq_one_letter_code
_entity_poly.pdbx_strand_id
1 'polypeptide(L)'
;MSIGRLHDTAKRAGLHRAPACASATIPSMVKWSVSMPSAIHRHACAVSVLLLLLGGCSDRAVTRKVALHECRLAKLASAAQCAIVNVPEHRLKPDGRTLALFVAVLPANTLSPDTDPLFMLRATSC
;
A
#
# COMPACT_ATOMS: atom_id res chain seq x y z
N MET A 1 -59.76 8.24 -12.05
CA MET A 1 -59.46 9.46 -11.26
C MET A 1 -57.94 9.65 -11.28
N SER A 2 -57.28 10.72 -11.79
CA SER A 2 -57.55 12.18 -11.77
C SER A 2 -57.68 12.72 -10.34
N ILE A 3 -57.07 13.82 -9.85
CA ILE A 3 -56.17 14.92 -10.33
C ILE A 3 -55.15 15.20 -9.16
N GLY A 4 -53.97 15.84 -9.26
CA GLY A 4 -53.22 16.56 -10.32
C GLY A 4 -51.71 16.58 -9.99
N ARG A 5 -50.77 17.33 -10.61
CA ARG A 5 -50.70 18.50 -11.52
C ARG A 5 -50.37 19.87 -10.89
N LEU A 6 -49.21 20.41 -11.32
CA LEU A 6 -48.88 21.82 -11.64
C LEU A 6 -48.51 22.86 -10.55
N HIS A 7 -47.26 23.34 -10.64
CA HIS A 7 -46.73 24.72 -10.46
C HIS A 7 -45.19 24.58 -10.55
N ASP A 8 -44.42 24.97 -11.58
CA ASP A 8 -44.54 25.86 -12.75
C ASP A 8 -44.40 27.37 -12.47
N THR A 9 -43.70 28.06 -13.40
CA THR A 9 -43.25 29.49 -13.45
C THR A 9 -42.17 29.92 -12.43
N ALA A 10 -41.22 30.82 -12.71
CA ALA A 10 -40.70 31.50 -13.93
C ALA A 10 -39.23 31.94 -13.61
N LYS A 11 -38.23 31.98 -14.49
CA LYS A 11 -38.02 32.66 -15.80
C LYS A 11 -37.95 34.20 -15.74
N ARG A 12 -36.72 34.74 -15.68
CA ARG A 12 -36.13 35.98 -16.32
C ARG A 12 -34.98 36.48 -15.42
N ALA A 13 -33.73 36.68 -15.86
CA ALA A 13 -33.15 37.44 -16.98
C ALA A 13 -32.75 38.88 -16.59
N GLY A 14 -31.52 39.27 -16.98
CA GLY A 14 -30.87 40.53 -16.58
C GLY A 14 -29.83 40.31 -15.46
N LEU A 15 -28.66 40.96 -15.44
CA LEU A 15 -28.12 41.96 -16.36
C LEU A 15 -26.58 41.93 -16.32
N HIS A 16 -25.91 42.11 -17.47
CA HIS A 16 -24.45 42.28 -17.52
C HIS A 16 -24.02 43.52 -16.72
N ARG A 17 -22.99 43.37 -15.88
CA ARG A 17 -22.20 44.51 -15.41
C ARG A 17 -20.72 44.11 -15.28
N ALA A 18 -19.93 44.49 -16.28
CA ALA A 18 -18.48 44.34 -16.24
C ALA A 18 -17.88 45.40 -15.28
N PRO A 19 -17.00 45.02 -14.34
CA PRO A 19 -16.07 45.95 -13.72
C PRO A 19 -14.91 46.25 -14.68
N ALA A 20 -14.36 47.46 -14.56
CA ALA A 20 -13.32 47.99 -15.44
C ALA A 20 -11.97 47.24 -15.36
N CYS A 21 -11.13 47.48 -16.36
CA CYS A 21 -9.73 47.07 -16.39
C CYS A 21 -8.98 47.43 -15.11
N ALA A 22 -8.36 46.45 -14.46
CA ALA A 22 -7.29 46.65 -13.50
C ALA A 22 -6.07 45.87 -13.97
N SER A 23 -5.05 46.58 -14.47
CA SER A 23 -3.75 46.00 -14.80
C SER A 23 -3.06 45.52 -13.52
N ALA A 24 -3.19 44.24 -13.20
CA ALA A 24 -2.47 43.61 -12.10
C ALA A 24 -1.05 43.24 -12.57
N THR A 25 -0.08 44.12 -12.28
CA THR A 25 1.34 43.90 -12.53
C THR A 25 1.81 42.64 -11.83
N ILE A 26 2.22 41.62 -12.59
CA ILE A 26 2.82 40.40 -12.07
C ILE A 26 4.19 40.76 -11.46
N PRO A 27 4.43 40.53 -10.16
CA PRO A 27 5.76 40.73 -9.59
C PRO A 27 6.75 39.75 -10.21
N SER A 28 7.89 40.28 -10.63
CA SER A 28 8.96 39.54 -11.30
C SER A 28 9.32 38.25 -10.57
N MET A 29 9.39 37.12 -11.29
CA MET A 29 9.98 35.90 -10.77
C MET A 29 11.41 36.19 -10.29
N VAL A 30 11.66 36.01 -9.00
CA VAL A 30 13.03 36.02 -8.47
C VAL A 30 13.75 34.82 -9.07
N LYS A 31 14.45 35.06 -10.19
CA LYS A 31 15.25 34.06 -10.86
C LYS A 31 16.49 33.82 -10.02
N TRP A 32 16.42 32.82 -9.13
CA TRP A 32 17.57 32.33 -8.36
C TRP A 32 18.60 31.74 -9.33
N SER A 33 19.43 32.61 -9.91
CA SER A 33 20.60 32.25 -10.70
C SER A 33 21.65 31.68 -9.76
N VAL A 34 21.47 30.43 -9.35
CA VAL A 34 22.49 29.67 -8.63
C VAL A 34 23.62 29.35 -9.61
N SER A 35 24.53 30.30 -9.77
CA SER A 35 25.77 30.14 -10.51
C SER A 35 26.70 29.22 -9.72
N MET A 36 26.49 27.91 -9.81
CA MET A 36 27.39 26.92 -9.23
C MET A 36 28.64 26.79 -10.10
N PRO A 37 29.85 26.87 -9.52
CA PRO A 37 31.08 26.51 -10.22
C PRO A 37 30.98 25.08 -10.77
N SER A 38 31.34 24.90 -12.04
CA SER A 38 31.21 23.62 -12.77
C SER A 38 31.93 22.45 -12.09
N ALA A 39 33.00 22.72 -11.32
CA ALA A 39 33.70 21.72 -10.51
C ALA A 39 32.79 21.06 -9.45
N ILE A 40 31.96 21.86 -8.75
CA ILE A 40 31.08 21.36 -7.68
C ILE A 40 29.99 20.44 -8.26
N HIS A 41 29.48 20.76 -9.46
CA HIS A 41 28.48 19.96 -10.15
C HIS A 41 29.01 18.55 -10.51
N ARG A 42 30.28 18.43 -10.93
CA ARG A 42 30.89 17.11 -11.25
C ARG A 42 30.99 16.21 -10.02
N HIS A 43 31.39 16.76 -8.87
CA HIS A 43 31.44 16.01 -7.61
C HIS A 43 30.05 15.64 -7.10
N ALA A 44 29.06 16.55 -7.19
CA ALA A 44 27.68 16.28 -6.80
C ALA A 44 27.04 15.13 -7.62
N CYS A 45 27.30 15.08 -8.94
CA CYS A 45 26.88 13.97 -9.79
C CYS A 45 27.58 12.66 -9.41
N ALA A 46 28.90 12.67 -9.19
CA ALA A 46 29.66 11.47 -8.83
C ALA A 46 29.20 10.87 -7.49
N VAL A 47 28.95 11.72 -6.47
CA VAL A 47 28.43 11.29 -5.16
C VAL A 47 27.00 10.75 -5.29
N SER A 48 26.13 11.40 -6.07
CA SER A 48 24.77 10.90 -6.33
C SER A 48 24.77 9.51 -6.99
N VAL A 49 25.63 9.28 -7.99
CA VAL A 49 25.79 7.97 -8.65
C VAL A 49 26.33 6.92 -7.67
N LEU A 50 27.29 7.27 -6.82
CA LEU A 50 27.83 6.36 -5.81
C LEU A 50 26.77 5.95 -4.77
N LEU A 51 25.94 6.89 -4.32
CA LEU A 51 24.84 6.61 -3.40
C LEU A 51 23.76 5.70 -4.04
N LEU A 52 23.44 5.91 -5.33
CA LEU A 52 22.54 5.05 -6.09
C LEU A 52 23.07 3.61 -6.22
N LEU A 53 24.38 3.44 -6.42
CA LEU A 53 25.01 2.12 -6.49
C LEU A 53 25.01 1.38 -5.14
N LEU A 54 25.15 2.12 -4.02
CA LEU A 54 25.15 1.55 -2.67
C LEU A 54 23.72 1.20 -2.17
N GLY A 55 22.69 1.92 -2.62
CA GLY A 55 21.30 1.75 -2.17
C GLY A 55 20.55 0.53 -2.73
N GLY A 56 21.16 -0.25 -3.63
CA GLY A 56 20.46 -1.30 -4.40
C GLY A 56 20.13 -2.59 -3.62
N CYS A 57 20.77 -2.84 -2.47
CA CYS A 57 20.62 -4.10 -1.73
C CYS A 57 19.48 -4.03 -0.70
N SER A 58 18.24 -4.01 -1.19
CA SER A 58 17.04 -4.18 -0.35
C SER A 58 16.49 -5.59 -0.54
N ASP A 59 16.53 -6.41 0.51
CA ASP A 59 15.88 -7.72 0.54
C ASP A 59 14.37 -7.52 0.42
N ARG A 60 13.85 -7.74 -0.79
CA ARG A 60 12.42 -7.63 -1.06
C ARG A 60 11.73 -8.87 -0.53
N ALA A 61 11.43 -8.84 0.76
CA ALA A 61 10.50 -9.76 1.41
C ALA A 61 9.16 -9.71 0.68
N VAL A 62 8.95 -10.65 -0.25
CA VAL A 62 7.70 -10.77 -1.00
C VAL A 62 6.61 -11.19 -0.03
N THR A 63 5.63 -10.30 0.20
CA THR A 63 4.44 -10.57 1.01
C THR A 63 3.55 -11.62 0.33
N ARG A 64 3.92 -12.89 0.48
CA ARG A 64 3.18 -14.03 -0.04
C ARG A 64 1.95 -14.27 0.82
N LYS A 65 0.77 -13.90 0.30
CA LYS A 65 -0.51 -14.29 0.89
C LYS A 65 -0.73 -15.80 0.73
N VAL A 66 -1.30 -16.42 1.76
CA VAL A 66 -1.65 -17.85 1.78
C VAL A 66 -3.17 -17.95 1.72
N ALA A 67 -3.69 -18.79 0.81
CA ALA A 67 -5.10 -19.13 0.80
C ALA A 67 -5.40 -20.09 1.96
N LEU A 68 -6.36 -19.71 2.80
CA LEU A 68 -6.83 -20.50 3.92
C LEU A 68 -8.15 -21.18 3.56
N HIS A 69 -8.34 -22.42 3.99
CA HIS A 69 -9.56 -23.20 3.77
C HIS A 69 -10.12 -23.71 5.10
N GLU A 70 -11.44 -23.84 5.22
CA GLU A 70 -12.06 -24.34 6.45
C GLU A 70 -11.66 -25.79 6.73
N CYS A 71 -11.38 -26.08 8.00
CA CYS A 71 -11.00 -27.39 8.48
C CYS A 71 -11.46 -27.58 9.95
N ARG A 72 -11.40 -28.82 10.44
CA ARG A 72 -11.61 -29.15 11.85
C ARG A 72 -10.38 -29.85 12.39
N LEU A 73 -9.86 -29.38 13.53
CA LEU A 73 -8.80 -30.08 14.25
C LEU A 73 -9.43 -31.07 15.24
N ALA A 74 -8.86 -32.27 15.31
CA ALA A 74 -9.23 -33.21 16.35
C ALA A 74 -9.01 -32.59 17.74
N LYS A 75 -9.95 -32.83 18.67
CA LYS A 75 -9.98 -32.32 20.05
C LYS A 75 -10.24 -30.81 20.21
N LEU A 76 -10.52 -30.07 19.13
CA LEU A 76 -10.98 -28.68 19.21
C LEU A 76 -12.44 -28.56 18.73
N ALA A 77 -13.26 -27.81 19.46
CA ALA A 77 -14.68 -27.61 19.14
C ALA A 77 -14.91 -26.52 18.08
N SER A 78 -14.00 -25.55 17.98
CA SER A 78 -14.06 -24.45 17.01
C SER A 78 -13.69 -24.91 15.60
N ALA A 79 -14.31 -24.28 14.60
CA ALA A 79 -13.84 -24.34 13.23
C ALA A 79 -12.48 -23.66 13.12
N ALA A 80 -11.62 -24.19 12.27
CA ALA A 80 -10.27 -23.67 12.03
C ALA A 80 -10.07 -23.41 10.55
N GLN A 81 -8.98 -22.72 10.23
CA GLN A 81 -8.57 -22.40 8.88
C GLN A 81 -7.19 -23.00 8.61
N CYS A 82 -7.10 -23.93 7.68
CA CYS A 82 -5.89 -24.69 7.38
C CYS A 82 -5.27 -24.26 6.05
N ALA A 83 -3.94 -24.38 5.95
CA ALA A 83 -3.19 -24.30 4.70
C ALA A 83 -1.89 -25.12 4.75
N ILE A 84 -1.35 -25.41 3.57
CA ILE A 84 0.02 -25.91 3.41
C ILE A 84 0.86 -24.77 2.85
N VAL A 85 1.89 -24.35 3.58
CA VAL A 85 2.81 -23.28 3.18
C VAL A 85 4.13 -23.92 2.72
N ASN A 86 4.36 -23.91 1.41
CA ASN A 86 5.62 -24.36 0.83
C ASN A 86 6.67 -23.26 0.96
N VAL A 87 7.70 -23.52 1.78
CA VAL A 87 8.86 -22.63 1.97
C VAL A 87 10.11 -23.25 1.34
N PRO A 88 11.03 -22.47 0.77
CA PRO A 88 12.33 -23.01 0.37
C PRO A 88 13.12 -23.43 1.62
N GLU A 89 13.75 -24.60 1.57
CA GLU A 89 14.64 -25.07 2.64
C GLU A 89 15.86 -24.16 2.81
N HIS A 90 16.36 -23.61 1.70
CA HIS A 90 17.49 -22.71 1.66
C HIS A 90 17.05 -21.35 1.12
N ARG A 91 17.01 -20.33 2.00
CA ARG A 91 16.58 -18.96 1.62
C ARG A 91 17.44 -18.35 0.50
N LEU A 92 18.72 -18.71 0.43
CA LEU A 92 19.65 -18.27 -0.63
C LEU A 92 19.50 -19.03 -1.96
N LYS A 93 18.66 -20.07 -2.01
CA LYS A 93 18.36 -20.87 -3.20
C LYS A 93 16.83 -21.12 -3.27
N PRO A 94 16.02 -20.07 -3.53
CA PRO A 94 14.56 -20.14 -3.43
C PRO A 94 13.92 -21.13 -4.41
N ASP A 95 14.56 -21.40 -5.53
CA ASP A 95 14.11 -22.37 -6.56
C ASP A 95 14.57 -23.82 -6.26
N GLY A 96 15.16 -24.06 -5.09
CA GLY A 96 15.63 -25.38 -4.63
C GLY A 96 14.53 -26.24 -3.99
N ARG A 97 14.95 -27.21 -3.16
CA ARG A 97 14.01 -28.07 -2.41
C ARG A 97 13.14 -27.23 -1.47
N THR A 98 11.85 -27.57 -1.41
CA THR A 98 10.87 -26.93 -0.53
C THR A 98 10.45 -27.85 0.61
N LEU A 99 10.02 -27.25 1.71
CA LEU A 99 9.43 -27.90 2.87
C LEU A 99 7.95 -27.50 2.95
N ALA A 100 7.08 -28.49 3.17
CA ALA A 100 5.65 -28.28 3.38
C ALA A 100 5.36 -28.02 4.86
N LEU A 101 4.98 -26.79 5.21
CA LEU A 101 4.55 -26.44 6.56
C LEU A 101 3.02 -26.54 6.66
N PHE A 102 2.54 -27.40 7.55
CA PHE A 102 1.11 -27.53 7.84
C PHE A 102 0.71 -26.47 8.87
N VAL A 103 -0.10 -25.51 8.45
CA VAL A 103 -0.54 -24.38 9.27
C VAL A 103 -2.02 -24.52 9.57
N ALA A 104 -2.38 -24.36 10.84
CA ALA A 104 -3.76 -24.23 11.30
C ALA A 104 -3.92 -22.91 12.06
N VAL A 105 -4.87 -22.10 11.64
CA VAL A 105 -5.25 -20.84 12.26
C VAL A 105 -6.56 -21.06 13.00
N LEU A 106 -6.58 -20.73 14.28
CA LEU A 106 -7.80 -20.66 15.08
C LEU A 106 -8.22 -19.20 15.12
N PRO A 107 -9.39 -18.82 14.57
CA PRO A 107 -9.89 -17.46 14.74
C PRO A 107 -10.17 -17.20 16.22
N ALA A 108 -10.00 -15.95 16.64
CA ALA A 108 -10.34 -15.53 17.99
C ALA A 108 -11.83 -15.74 18.29
N ASN A 109 -12.15 -15.94 19.57
CA ASN A 109 -13.52 -16.08 20.06
C ASN A 109 -14.18 -14.73 20.42
N THR A 110 -13.53 -13.61 20.13
CA THR A 110 -14.03 -12.24 20.37
C THR A 110 -14.47 -11.57 19.07
N LEU A 111 -15.39 -10.61 19.17
CA LEU A 111 -15.90 -9.86 18.01
C LEU A 111 -14.85 -8.92 17.39
N SER A 112 -13.91 -8.43 18.19
CA SER A 112 -12.84 -7.53 17.80
C SER A 112 -11.49 -8.06 18.33
N PRO A 113 -10.80 -8.94 17.59
CA PRO A 113 -9.49 -9.43 17.98
C PRO A 113 -8.38 -8.42 17.71
N ASP A 114 -7.34 -8.46 18.54
CA ASP A 114 -6.09 -7.75 18.31
C ASP A 114 -5.35 -8.30 17.09
N THR A 115 -4.50 -7.46 16.47
CA THR A 115 -3.79 -7.80 15.23
C THR A 115 -2.52 -8.64 15.43
N ASP A 116 -2.21 -9.04 16.67
CA ASP A 116 -1.00 -9.82 17.02
C ASP A 116 -1.35 -11.32 17.21
N PRO A 117 -1.05 -12.19 16.23
CA PRO A 117 -1.40 -13.60 16.31
C PRO A 117 -0.42 -14.40 17.18
N LEU A 118 -0.94 -15.17 18.14
CA LEU A 118 -0.15 -16.11 18.92
C LEU A 118 0.21 -17.36 18.11
N PHE A 119 1.52 -17.62 17.98
CA PHE A 119 2.04 -18.80 17.28
C PHE A 119 2.42 -19.93 18.26
N MET A 120 1.90 -21.14 18.01
CA MET A 120 2.30 -22.35 18.71
C MET A 120 3.03 -23.30 17.76
N LEU A 121 4.25 -23.69 18.11
CA LEU A 121 5.05 -24.64 17.34
C LEU A 121 5.03 -26.01 18.03
N ARG A 122 4.68 -27.06 17.29
CA ARG A 122 4.79 -28.44 17.77
C ARG A 122 6.10 -29.06 17.29
N ALA A 123 7.02 -29.32 18.20
CA ALA A 123 8.09 -30.26 17.94
C ALA A 123 7.50 -31.67 17.83
N THR A 124 7.63 -32.30 16.67
CA THR A 124 7.55 -33.76 16.56
C THR A 124 8.89 -34.33 16.97
N SER A 125 8.96 -35.02 18.11
CA SER A 125 10.10 -35.89 18.42
C SER A 125 10.21 -36.96 17.34
N CYS A 126 11.39 -37.07 16.73
CA CYS A 126 11.74 -38.15 15.82
C CYS A 126 11.71 -39.51 16.51
#